data_AF-A0A2G9U426-F1
#
_entry.id   AF-A0A2G9U426-F1
#
_cell.length_a   1.000
_cell.length_b   1.000
_cell.length_c   1.000
_cell.angle_alpha   90.00
_cell.angle_beta   90.00
_cell.angle_gamma   90.00
#
_symmetry.space_group_name_H-M   'P 1'
#
loop_
_entity.id
_entity.type
_entity.pdbx_description
1 polymer ?
#
loop_
_entity_poly.entity_id
_entity_poly.type
_entity_poly.pdbx_seq_one_letter_code
_entity_poly.pdbx_strand_id
1 'polypeptide(L)'
;MHAYFNAHKNYFLEGSTIVQTGTASNREKEMVANLFCRLAALLRIKNRAFGSVAKITVKCLQGLTQALDLRTLVKTNSDIIRTSLLTFFNNCADDLFAAVKELKDNGQYSLIRGQNLRSWISLEFAHQMIIPVLTTMFTHLARNHFGTDVLLDDIQAAGYKILDSLYMVTGLASTAAQRKSIGYETDK
;
A
#
# COMPACT_ATOMS: atom_id res chain seq x y z
N MET A 1 -6.51 -1.63 -17.26
CA MET A 1 -5.99 -0.60 -16.32
C MET A 1 -4.49 -0.77 -16.05
N HIS A 2 -4.03 -1.86 -15.41
CA HIS A 2 -2.59 -2.08 -15.17
C HIS A 2 -1.70 -1.93 -16.41
N ALA A 3 -2.02 -2.62 -17.52
CA ALA A 3 -1.22 -2.57 -18.74
C ALA A 3 -1.10 -1.16 -19.34
N TYR A 4 -2.20 -0.39 -19.31
CA TYR A 4 -2.23 0.99 -19.79
C TYR A 4 -1.28 1.88 -18.99
N PHE A 5 -1.43 1.93 -17.65
CA PHE A 5 -0.58 2.79 -16.83
C PHE A 5 0.90 2.37 -16.85
N ASN A 6 1.19 1.07 -16.96
CA ASN A 6 2.57 0.63 -17.08
C ASN A 6 3.20 1.05 -18.43
N ALA A 7 2.44 1.02 -19.52
CA ALA A 7 2.90 1.46 -20.84
C ALA A 7 3.02 2.99 -20.96
N HIS A 8 2.14 3.73 -20.28
CA HIS A 8 2.03 5.19 -20.42
C HIS A 8 2.52 5.97 -19.19
N LYS A 9 3.26 5.36 -18.25
CA LYS A 9 3.72 6.06 -17.03
C LYS A 9 4.50 7.34 -17.31
N ASN A 10 5.37 7.35 -18.33
CA ASN A 10 6.17 8.54 -18.66
C ASN A 10 5.31 9.72 -19.12
N TYR A 11 4.20 9.46 -19.83
CA TYR A 11 3.22 10.49 -20.20
C TYR A 11 2.72 11.28 -18.99
N PHE A 12 2.53 10.60 -17.84
CA PHE A 12 2.08 11.23 -16.61
C PHE A 12 3.20 11.89 -15.80
N LEU A 13 4.43 11.36 -15.86
CA LEU A 13 5.56 11.85 -15.06
C LEU A 13 6.29 13.05 -15.67
N GLU A 14 6.22 13.21 -17.00
CA GLU A 14 6.89 14.32 -17.67
C GLU A 14 6.25 15.67 -17.31
N GLY A 15 7.09 16.67 -17.05
CA GLY A 15 6.68 18.04 -16.79
C GLY A 15 6.38 18.76 -18.11
N SER A 16 5.30 19.54 -18.15
CA SER A 16 4.98 20.34 -19.33
C SER A 16 6.05 21.42 -19.51
N THR A 17 6.81 21.35 -20.60
CA THR A 17 7.68 22.44 -21.06
C THR A 17 6.96 23.20 -22.18
N ILE A 18 7.28 24.49 -22.35
CA ILE A 18 6.62 25.43 -23.30
C ILE A 18 6.57 24.88 -24.76
N VAL A 19 7.39 23.88 -25.09
CA VAL A 19 7.60 23.38 -26.46
C VAL A 19 7.17 21.91 -26.66
N GLN A 20 6.78 21.18 -25.61
CA GLN A 20 6.43 19.76 -25.72
C GLN A 20 4.93 19.51 -25.77
N THR A 21 4.44 19.09 -26.93
CA THR A 21 3.19 18.35 -27.08
C THR A 21 3.46 16.89 -26.71
N GLY A 22 2.66 16.31 -25.78
CA GLY A 22 2.80 14.89 -25.41
C GLY A 22 2.87 14.56 -23.91
N THR A 23 2.60 15.50 -23.01
CA THR A 23 2.55 15.25 -21.55
C THR A 23 1.13 15.36 -21.01
N ALA A 24 0.82 14.61 -19.94
CA ALA A 24 -0.46 14.71 -19.25
C ALA A 24 -0.68 16.13 -18.67
N SER A 25 -1.90 16.62 -18.75
CA SER A 25 -2.34 17.82 -18.04
C SER A 25 -2.37 17.62 -16.53
N ASN A 26 -2.30 18.70 -15.75
CA ASN A 26 -2.44 18.63 -14.29
C ASN A 26 -3.75 17.96 -13.87
N ARG A 27 -4.84 18.20 -14.62
CA ARG A 27 -6.14 17.58 -14.38
C ARG A 27 -6.10 16.06 -14.56
N GLU A 28 -5.44 15.57 -15.61
CA GLU A 28 -5.25 14.12 -15.80
C GLU A 28 -4.41 13.51 -14.67
N LYS A 29 -3.32 14.18 -14.27
CA LYS A 29 -2.48 13.74 -13.15
C LYS A 29 -3.28 13.64 -11.83
N GLU A 30 -4.14 14.62 -11.56
CA GLU A 30 -5.07 14.60 -10.42
C GLU A 30 -6.10 13.47 -10.52
N MET A 31 -6.61 13.18 -11.72
CA MET A 31 -7.52 12.05 -11.93
C MET A 31 -6.84 10.71 -11.62
N VAL A 32 -5.57 10.53 -11.99
CA VAL A 32 -4.80 9.32 -11.66
C VAL A 32 -4.62 9.17 -10.15
N ALA A 33 -4.28 10.26 -9.45
CA ALA A 33 -4.16 10.26 -8.00
C ALA A 33 -5.48 9.94 -7.29
N ASN A 34 -6.58 10.53 -7.73
CA ASN A 34 -7.92 10.22 -7.23
C ASN A 34 -8.30 8.75 -7.47
N LEU A 35 -8.01 8.23 -8.66
CA LEU A 35 -8.28 6.84 -9.00
C LEU A 35 -7.48 5.88 -8.09
N PHE A 36 -6.20 6.17 -7.86
CA PHE A 36 -5.37 5.42 -6.92
C PHE A 36 -5.98 5.41 -5.51
N CYS A 37 -6.28 6.59 -4.95
CA CYS A 37 -6.78 6.69 -3.58
C CYS A 37 -8.14 6.00 -3.40
N ARG A 38 -9.07 6.20 -4.35
CA ARG A 38 -10.40 5.58 -4.31
C ARG A 38 -10.33 4.07 -4.47
N LEU A 39 -9.47 3.56 -5.36
CA LEU A 39 -9.30 2.13 -5.55
C LEU A 39 -8.66 1.47 -4.32
N ALA A 40 -7.65 2.11 -3.72
CA ALA A 40 -7.02 1.61 -2.49
C ALA A 40 -8.02 1.56 -1.32
N ALA A 41 -8.79 2.64 -1.13
CA ALA A 41 -9.84 2.69 -0.10
C ALA A 41 -10.94 1.66 -0.34
N LEU A 42 -11.39 1.48 -1.59
CA LEU A 42 -12.40 0.48 -1.94
C LEU A 42 -11.89 -0.95 -1.68
N LEU A 43 -10.65 -1.26 -2.08
CA LEU A 43 -10.04 -2.55 -1.85
C LEU A 43 -9.91 -2.84 -0.35
N ARG A 44 -9.55 -1.84 0.46
CA ARG A 44 -9.51 -1.96 1.93
C ARG A 44 -10.89 -2.27 2.52
N ILE A 45 -11.91 -1.50 2.17
CA ILE A 45 -13.27 -1.63 2.75
C ILE A 45 -13.97 -2.91 2.28
N LYS A 46 -13.74 -3.32 1.04
CA LYS A 46 -14.45 -4.43 0.38
C LYS A 46 -13.55 -5.62 0.05
N ASN A 47 -12.42 -5.79 0.72
CA ASN A 47 -11.42 -6.83 0.41
C ASN A 47 -12.04 -8.21 0.14
N ARG A 48 -12.97 -8.65 1.01
CA ARG A 48 -13.67 -9.94 0.84
C ARG A 48 -14.46 -10.06 -0.46
N ALA A 49 -15.06 -8.97 -0.92
CA ALA A 49 -15.85 -8.95 -2.15
C ALA A 49 -14.99 -9.01 -3.41
N PHE A 50 -13.71 -8.61 -3.33
CA PHE A 50 -12.80 -8.71 -4.47
C PHE A 50 -12.40 -10.15 -4.78
N GLY A 51 -12.32 -11.03 -3.77
CA GLY A 51 -12.01 -12.44 -3.95
C GLY A 51 -10.79 -12.68 -4.84
N SER A 52 -10.97 -13.48 -5.90
CA SER A 52 -9.90 -13.78 -6.88
C SER A 52 -9.38 -12.56 -7.65
N VAL A 53 -10.17 -11.48 -7.74
CA VAL A 53 -9.83 -10.23 -8.46
C VAL A 53 -8.94 -9.31 -7.61
N ALA A 54 -8.77 -9.58 -6.30
CA ALA A 54 -7.93 -8.76 -5.41
C ALA A 54 -6.48 -8.65 -5.94
N LYS A 55 -5.89 -9.76 -6.39
CA LYS A 55 -4.52 -9.79 -6.95
C LYS A 55 -4.38 -8.90 -8.20
N ILE A 56 -5.38 -8.91 -9.08
CA ILE A 56 -5.39 -8.06 -10.28
C ILE A 56 -5.52 -6.60 -9.88
N THR A 57 -6.35 -6.31 -8.88
CA THR A 57 -6.56 -4.97 -8.34
C THR A 57 -5.29 -4.41 -7.72
N VAL A 58 -4.54 -5.21 -6.96
CA VAL A 58 -3.22 -4.85 -6.43
C VAL A 58 -2.25 -4.51 -7.56
N LYS A 59 -2.19 -5.32 -8.63
CA LYS A 59 -1.38 -4.98 -9.81
C LYS A 59 -1.82 -3.65 -10.43
N CYS A 60 -3.13 -3.39 -10.55
CA CYS A 60 -3.63 -2.10 -11.01
C CYS A 60 -3.18 -0.94 -10.12
N LEU A 61 -3.23 -1.08 -8.80
CA LEU A 61 -2.71 -0.09 -7.86
C LEU A 61 -1.21 0.15 -8.06
N GLN A 62 -0.41 -0.90 -8.22
CA GLN A 62 1.02 -0.78 -8.49
C GLN A 62 1.30 -0.03 -9.81
N GLY A 63 0.54 -0.33 -10.87
CA GLY A 63 0.62 0.40 -12.14
C GLY A 63 0.21 1.87 -12.01
N LEU A 64 -0.86 2.15 -11.27
CA LEU A 64 -1.28 3.52 -10.97
C LEU A 64 -0.20 4.28 -10.19
N THR A 65 0.37 3.67 -9.16
CA THR A 65 1.46 4.25 -8.36
C THR A 65 2.62 4.70 -9.24
N GLN A 66 3.02 3.89 -10.22
CA GLN A 66 4.11 4.22 -11.14
C GLN A 66 3.79 5.38 -12.09
N ALA A 67 2.51 5.73 -12.25
CA ALA A 67 2.06 6.85 -13.06
C ALA A 67 1.75 8.12 -12.22
N LEU A 68 1.94 8.10 -10.89
CA LEU A 68 1.67 9.25 -10.04
C LEU A 68 2.80 10.29 -10.15
N ASP A 69 2.49 11.46 -10.69
CA ASP A 69 3.36 12.64 -10.59
C ASP A 69 3.07 13.41 -9.30
N LEU A 70 3.66 12.93 -8.20
CA LEU A 70 3.45 13.51 -6.88
C LEU A 70 4.07 14.90 -6.73
N ARG A 71 5.11 15.22 -7.52
CA ARG A 71 5.72 16.56 -7.52
C ARG A 71 4.73 17.61 -8.02
N THR A 72 4.06 17.35 -9.14
CA THR A 72 3.02 18.25 -9.66
C THR A 72 1.87 18.38 -8.67
N LEU A 73 1.44 17.28 -8.05
CA LEU A 73 0.33 17.27 -7.11
C LEU A 73 0.60 18.07 -5.83
N VAL A 74 1.86 18.07 -5.37
CA VAL A 74 2.30 18.94 -4.27
C VAL A 74 2.31 20.40 -4.71
N LYS A 75 2.85 20.70 -5.91
CA LYS A 75 2.92 22.07 -6.45
C LYS A 75 1.55 22.69 -6.73
N THR A 76 0.57 21.90 -7.17
CA THR A 76 -0.80 22.38 -7.39
C THR A 76 -1.56 22.62 -6.09
N ASN A 77 -0.96 22.29 -4.92
CA ASN A 77 -1.56 22.44 -3.60
C ASN A 77 -2.97 21.85 -3.51
N SER A 78 -3.19 20.70 -4.14
CA SER A 78 -4.49 20.03 -4.11
C SER A 78 -4.74 19.39 -2.73
N ASP A 79 -5.44 20.11 -1.85
CA ASP A 79 -5.73 19.67 -0.48
C ASP A 79 -6.46 18.33 -0.43
N ILE A 80 -7.34 18.08 -1.41
CA ILE A 80 -8.08 16.82 -1.55
C ILE A 80 -7.11 15.66 -1.77
N ILE A 81 -6.11 15.83 -2.64
CA ILE A 81 -5.13 14.79 -2.95
C ILE A 81 -4.18 14.57 -1.77
N ARG A 82 -3.71 15.65 -1.14
CA ARG A 82 -2.86 15.57 0.06
C ARG A 82 -3.57 14.82 1.19
N THR A 83 -4.83 15.16 1.45
CA THR A 83 -5.66 14.47 2.45
C THR A 83 -5.89 13.00 2.09
N SER A 84 -6.10 12.70 0.80
CA SER A 84 -6.32 11.32 0.33
C SER A 84 -5.05 10.46 0.45
N LEU A 85 -3.88 11.02 0.15
CA LEU A 85 -2.58 10.36 0.34
C LEU A 85 -2.30 10.14 1.83
N LEU A 86 -2.51 11.15 2.67
CA LEU A 86 -2.38 11.02 4.12
C LEU A 86 -3.29 9.93 4.67
N THR A 87 -4.54 9.89 4.21
CA THR A 87 -5.50 8.84 4.58
C THR A 87 -5.02 7.46 4.13
N PHE A 88 -4.45 7.34 2.93
CA PHE A 88 -3.86 6.10 2.45
C PHE A 88 -2.71 5.62 3.35
N PHE A 89 -1.75 6.49 3.67
CA PHE A 89 -0.62 6.13 4.52
C PHE A 89 -1.04 5.75 5.94
N ASN A 90 -1.97 6.50 6.56
CA ASN A 90 -2.48 6.15 7.89
C ASN A 90 -3.24 4.82 7.87
N ASN A 91 -4.08 4.57 6.86
CA ASN A 91 -4.77 3.28 6.73
C ASN A 91 -3.78 2.12 6.62
N CYS A 92 -2.71 2.27 5.82
CA CYS A 92 -1.68 1.25 5.73
C CYS A 92 -0.92 1.07 7.05
N ALA A 93 -0.63 2.15 7.78
CA ALA A 93 0.00 2.08 9.08
C ALA A 93 -0.85 1.32 10.10
N ASP A 94 -2.14 1.65 10.20
CA ASP A 94 -3.08 1.06 11.15
C ASP A 94 -3.32 -0.43 10.86
N ASP A 95 -3.58 -0.76 9.59
CA ASP A 95 -3.85 -2.14 9.17
C ASP A 95 -2.61 -3.03 9.34
N LEU A 96 -1.42 -2.49 9.04
CA LEU A 96 -0.16 -3.21 9.23
C LEU A 96 0.12 -3.41 10.72
N PHE A 97 -0.02 -2.38 11.54
CA PHE A 97 0.14 -2.49 13.00
C PHE A 97 -0.80 -3.54 13.59
N ALA A 98 -2.07 -3.54 13.17
CA ALA A 98 -3.04 -4.55 13.60
C ALA A 98 -2.60 -5.97 13.24
N ALA A 99 -2.17 -6.20 11.99
CA ALA A 99 -1.68 -7.50 11.53
C ALA A 99 -0.44 -7.98 12.30
N VAL A 100 0.50 -7.08 12.58
CA VAL A 100 1.72 -7.38 13.33
C VAL A 100 1.43 -7.66 14.80
N LYS A 101 0.52 -6.91 15.42
CA LYS A 101 0.09 -7.14 16.80
C LYS A 101 -0.57 -8.51 16.95
N GLU A 102 -1.45 -8.88 16.03
CA GLU A 102 -2.03 -10.22 15.99
C GLU A 102 -0.96 -11.32 15.87
N LEU A 103 0.08 -11.09 15.06
CA LEU A 103 1.19 -12.05 14.91
C LEU A 103 2.01 -12.21 16.20
N LYS A 104 2.25 -11.08 16.90
CA LYS A 104 2.99 -11.01 18.17
C LYS A 104 2.26 -11.72 19.31
N ASP A 105 0.97 -11.49 19.44
CA ASP A 105 0.15 -11.99 20.55
C ASP A 105 -0.24 -13.48 20.38
N ASN A 106 0.64 -14.26 19.71
CA ASN A 106 0.42 -15.64 19.30
C ASN A 106 -0.99 -15.81 18.70
N GLY A 107 -1.27 -15.03 17.64
CA GLY A 107 -2.56 -14.98 16.93
C GLY A 107 -3.26 -16.32 16.94
N GLN A 108 -4.58 -16.34 17.03
CA GLN A 108 -5.42 -17.51 17.37
C GLN A 108 -5.29 -18.71 16.39
N TYR A 109 -4.08 -19.22 16.20
CA TYR A 109 -3.70 -20.23 15.24
C TYR A 109 -4.05 -21.62 15.79
N SER A 110 -4.02 -21.77 17.13
CA SER A 110 -4.55 -22.93 17.85
C SER A 110 -6.08 -23.06 17.76
N LEU A 111 -6.81 -22.00 17.35
CA LEU A 111 -8.27 -22.01 17.14
C LEU A 111 -8.66 -22.16 15.65
N ILE A 112 -7.70 -22.41 14.74
CA ILE A 112 -7.95 -22.55 13.29
C ILE A 112 -8.91 -23.71 12.96
N ARG A 113 -9.07 -24.71 13.84
CA ARG A 113 -10.19 -25.66 13.73
C ARG A 113 -11.48 -25.03 14.29
N GLY A 114 -12.17 -24.26 13.44
CA GLY A 114 -13.62 -24.14 13.51
C GLY A 114 -14.23 -22.83 14.03
N GLN A 115 -13.46 -21.82 14.46
CA GLN A 115 -14.01 -20.50 14.78
C GLN A 115 -13.38 -19.38 13.95
N ASN A 116 -14.17 -18.86 13.01
CA ASN A 116 -13.99 -17.67 12.16
C ASN A 116 -12.72 -16.80 12.38
N LEU A 117 -11.60 -17.22 11.75
CA LEU A 117 -10.83 -16.57 10.67
C LEU A 117 -10.49 -15.05 10.72
N ARG A 118 -10.75 -14.29 11.79
CA ARG A 118 -10.47 -12.83 11.78
C ARG A 118 -8.98 -12.53 11.66
N SER A 119 -8.11 -13.33 12.29
CA SER A 119 -6.66 -13.06 12.31
C SER A 119 -5.94 -13.38 10.99
N TRP A 120 -6.37 -14.40 10.27
CA TRP A 120 -5.79 -14.73 8.96
C TRP A 120 -6.04 -13.62 7.93
N ILE A 121 -7.18 -12.94 8.02
CA ILE A 121 -7.62 -11.95 7.03
C ILE A 121 -6.78 -10.67 7.11
N SER A 122 -6.42 -10.21 8.32
CA SER A 122 -5.58 -9.02 8.52
C SER A 122 -4.18 -9.24 7.94
N LEU A 123 -3.57 -10.39 8.22
CA LEU A 123 -2.25 -10.76 7.69
C LEU A 123 -2.26 -11.03 6.19
N GLU A 124 -3.28 -11.71 5.68
CA GLU A 124 -3.44 -11.94 4.25
C GLU A 124 -3.59 -10.61 3.51
N PHE A 125 -4.38 -9.66 4.03
CA PHE A 125 -4.52 -8.34 3.45
C PHE A 125 -3.20 -7.55 3.49
N ALA A 126 -2.49 -7.57 4.61
CA ALA A 126 -1.19 -6.91 4.73
C ALA A 126 -0.17 -7.47 3.72
N HIS A 127 -0.10 -8.80 3.59
CA HIS A 127 0.81 -9.48 2.69
C HIS A 127 0.44 -9.30 1.21
N GLN A 128 -0.84 -9.44 0.85
CA GLN A 128 -1.27 -9.42 -0.54
C GLN A 128 -1.45 -8.00 -1.10
N MET A 129 -1.80 -7.01 -0.27
CA MET A 129 -2.10 -5.65 -0.71
C MET A 129 -1.11 -4.62 -0.15
N ILE A 130 -1.00 -4.50 1.17
CA ILE A 130 -0.28 -3.38 1.79
C ILE A 130 1.20 -3.43 1.43
N ILE A 131 1.88 -4.56 1.67
CA ILE A 131 3.32 -4.69 1.40
C ILE A 131 3.64 -4.45 -0.09
N PRO A 132 2.97 -5.10 -1.07
CA PRO A 132 3.26 -4.88 -2.49
C PRO A 132 3.01 -3.43 -2.96
N VAL A 133 1.94 -2.79 -2.49
CA VAL A 133 1.59 -1.42 -2.88
C VAL A 133 2.54 -0.42 -2.22
N LEU A 134 2.83 -0.54 -0.92
CA LEU A 134 3.81 0.32 -0.24
C LEU A 134 5.22 0.15 -0.82
N THR A 135 5.64 -1.08 -1.12
CA THR A 135 6.93 -1.33 -1.76
C THR A 135 7.03 -0.60 -3.10
N THR A 136 5.96 -0.65 -3.89
CA THR A 136 5.89 0.08 -5.17
C THR A 136 5.89 1.58 -4.96
N MET A 137 5.17 2.08 -3.97
CA MET A 137 5.09 3.51 -3.62
C MET A 137 6.46 4.05 -3.21
N PHE A 138 7.13 3.44 -2.22
CA PHE A 138 8.45 3.90 -1.78
C PHE A 138 9.51 3.76 -2.87
N THR A 139 9.45 2.71 -3.69
CA THR A 139 10.31 2.58 -4.87
C THR A 139 10.08 3.72 -5.87
N HIS A 140 8.81 4.07 -6.12
CA HIS A 140 8.43 5.17 -7.01
C HIS A 140 8.89 6.53 -6.47
N LEU A 141 8.72 6.78 -5.16
CA LEU A 141 9.19 7.98 -4.49
C LEU A 141 10.71 8.13 -4.58
N ALA A 142 11.45 7.04 -4.34
CA ALA A 142 12.91 7.04 -4.41
C ALA A 142 13.42 7.29 -5.83
N ARG A 143 12.88 6.58 -6.83
CA ARG A 143 13.31 6.69 -8.23
C ARG A 143 13.08 8.07 -8.83
N ASN A 144 12.02 8.75 -8.43
CA ASN A 144 11.66 10.08 -8.97
C ASN A 144 12.03 11.23 -8.04
N HIS A 145 12.68 10.95 -6.91
CA HIS A 145 13.04 11.94 -5.89
C HIS A 145 11.84 12.78 -5.43
N PHE A 146 10.69 12.13 -5.21
CA PHE A 146 9.48 12.77 -4.69
C PHE A 146 9.41 12.75 -3.17
N GLY A 147 10.30 12.01 -2.49
CA GLY A 147 10.27 11.85 -1.04
C GLY A 147 10.34 13.17 -0.27
N THR A 148 11.17 14.11 -0.72
CA THR A 148 11.33 15.43 -0.08
C THR A 148 10.11 16.32 -0.19
N ASP A 149 9.28 16.11 -1.22
CA ASP A 149 8.08 16.92 -1.47
C ASP A 149 6.84 16.30 -0.79
N VAL A 150 6.83 14.97 -0.62
CA VAL A 150 5.63 14.20 -0.21
C VAL A 150 5.71 13.69 1.23
N LEU A 151 6.88 13.23 1.68
CA LEU A 151 7.05 12.60 3.00
C LEU A 151 7.38 13.64 4.07
N LEU A 152 6.49 14.62 4.21
CA LEU A 152 6.57 15.69 5.21
C LEU A 152 5.43 15.55 6.22
N ASP A 153 5.58 16.19 7.38
CA ASP A 153 4.55 16.34 8.42
C ASP A 153 3.84 15.01 8.77
N ASP A 154 2.51 14.96 8.68
CA ASP A 154 1.71 13.82 9.08
C ASP A 154 1.93 12.58 8.18
N ILE A 155 2.31 12.76 6.92
CA ILE A 155 2.66 11.64 6.03
C ILE A 155 3.97 11.01 6.49
N GLN A 156 4.93 11.83 6.91
CA GLN A 156 6.18 11.34 7.50
C GLN A 156 5.91 10.54 8.78
N ALA A 157 5.05 11.06 9.68
CA ALA A 157 4.65 10.37 10.90
C ALA A 157 3.99 9.00 10.61
N ALA A 158 3.10 8.92 9.61
CA ALA A 158 2.53 7.66 9.17
C ALA A 158 3.60 6.70 8.59
N GLY A 159 4.58 7.24 7.85
CA GLY A 159 5.73 6.48 7.36
C GLY A 159 6.55 5.84 8.49
N TYR A 160 6.79 6.56 9.59
CA TYR A 160 7.47 5.98 10.76
C TYR A 160 6.65 4.87 11.43
N LYS A 161 5.34 5.00 11.53
CA LYS A 161 4.47 3.93 12.07
C LYS A 161 4.51 2.66 11.22
N ILE A 162 4.55 2.82 9.89
CA ILE A 162 4.73 1.70 8.95
C ILE A 162 6.09 1.04 9.19
N LEU A 163 7.17 1.83 9.27
CA LEU A 163 8.51 1.33 9.50
C LEU A 163 8.63 0.58 10.83
N ASP A 164 8.06 1.13 11.90
CA ASP A 164 8.02 0.51 13.23
C ASP A 164 7.29 -0.85 13.18
N SER A 165 6.13 -0.89 12.53
CA SER A 165 5.37 -2.14 12.35
C SER A 165 6.19 -3.19 11.58
N LEU A 166 6.88 -2.81 10.50
CA LEU A 166 7.75 -3.72 9.75
C LEU A 166 8.94 -4.20 10.58
N TYR A 167 9.55 -3.30 11.37
CA TYR A 167 10.65 -3.65 12.27
C TYR A 167 10.21 -4.65 13.33
N MET A 168 9.03 -4.47 13.93
CA MET A 168 8.44 -5.43 14.87
C MET A 168 8.32 -6.83 14.27
N VAL A 169 7.99 -6.98 12.98
CA VAL A 169 7.94 -8.29 12.30
C VAL A 169 9.31 -8.98 12.31
N THR A 170 10.39 -8.22 12.08
CA THR A 170 11.75 -8.79 12.06
C THR A 170 12.15 -9.36 13.42
N GLY A 171 11.76 -8.71 14.52
CA GLY A 171 11.95 -9.23 15.87
C GLY A 171 11.09 -10.46 16.20
N LEU A 172 10.00 -10.70 15.46
CA LEU A 172 9.19 -11.91 15.58
C LEU A 172 9.75 -13.08 14.77
N ALA A 173 10.59 -12.83 13.75
CA ALA A 173 11.15 -13.88 12.91
C ALA A 173 12.05 -14.86 13.70
N SER A 174 12.83 -14.35 14.65
CA SER A 174 13.62 -15.17 15.59
C SER A 174 12.77 -16.08 16.46
N THR A 175 11.59 -15.62 16.88
CA THR A 175 10.63 -16.40 17.66
C THR A 175 9.85 -17.39 16.79
N ALA A 176 9.55 -17.03 15.53
CA ALA A 176 8.87 -17.89 14.57
C ALA A 176 9.71 -19.12 14.18
N ALA A 177 11.03 -18.99 14.11
CA ALA A 177 11.93 -20.13 13.88
C ALA A 177 11.85 -21.21 14.97
N GLN A 178 11.38 -20.85 16.18
CA GLN A 178 11.15 -21.78 17.28
C GLN A 178 9.70 -22.29 17.36
N ARG A 179 8.77 -21.75 16.56
CA ARG A 179 7.38 -22.22 16.53
C ARG A 179 7.35 -23.58 15.83
N LYS A 180 6.88 -24.61 16.53
CA LYS A 180 6.63 -25.93 15.92
C LYS A 180 5.57 -25.77 14.84
N SER A 181 5.81 -26.34 13.66
CA SER A 181 4.83 -26.38 12.59
C SER A 181 3.50 -26.95 13.11
N ILE A 182 2.38 -26.43 12.61
CA ILE A 182 1.03 -26.97 12.89
C ILE A 182 0.97 -28.49 12.66
N GLY A 183 1.77 -29.02 11.73
CA GLY A 183 1.89 -30.48 11.51
C GLY A 183 2.36 -31.26 12.74
N TYR A 184 3.20 -30.67 13.59
CA TYR A 184 3.68 -31.32 14.82
C TYR A 184 2.61 -31.37 15.92
N GLU A 185 1.64 -30.46 15.89
CA GLU A 185 0.53 -30.42 16.86
C GLU A 185 -0.65 -31.29 16.43
N THR A 186 -0.80 -31.60 15.14
CA THR A 186 -1.85 -32.50 14.62
C THR A 186 -1.50 -33.99 14.70
N ASP A 187 -0.22 -34.33 14.90
CA ASP A 187 0.28 -35.71 14.99
C ASP A 187 0.45 -36.21 16.44
N LYS A 188 -0.16 -35.51 17.42
CA LYS A 188 -0.31 -35.95 18.81
C LYS A 188 -1.78 -36.09 19.17
#